data_AF-A0A093ZXQ3-F1
#
_entry.id   AF-A0A093ZXQ3-F1
#
_cell.length_a   1.000
_cell.length_b   1.000
_cell.length_c   1.000
_cell.angle_alpha   90.00
_cell.angle_beta   90.00
_cell.angle_gamma   90.00
#
_symmetry.space_group_name_H-M   'P 1'
#
loop_
_entity.id
_entity.type
_entity.pdbx_description
1 polymer ?
#
loop_
_entity_poly.entity_id
_entity_poly.type
_entity_poly.pdbx_seq_one_letter_code
_entity_poly.pdbx_strand_id
1 'polypeptide(L)' 'AKGAEGDEGEEKGEEGKKGPGKWQILATAEMGHGPYEINHVTWCQRFDGGEGEMVVTSGDDGAVRAWELTE' A
#
# COMPACT_ATOMS: atom_id res chain seq x y z
N ALA A 1 -49.54 -21.52 -5.69
CA ALA A 1 -48.14 -21.32 -5.26
C ALA A 1 -48.02 -19.88 -4.77
N LYS A 2 -47.67 -19.67 -3.50
CA LYS A 2 -47.47 -18.34 -2.92
C LYS A 2 -45.96 -18.08 -2.98
N GLY A 3 -45.54 -17.11 -3.78
CA GLY A 3 -44.13 -16.75 -3.96
C GLY A 3 -43.55 -16.26 -2.63
N ALA A 4 -42.36 -16.75 -2.31
CA ALA A 4 -41.57 -16.24 -1.20
C ALA A 4 -40.85 -14.97 -1.68
N GLU A 5 -41.13 -13.84 -1.05
CA GLU A 5 -40.31 -12.64 -1.17
C GLU A 5 -38.97 -12.90 -0.48
N GLY A 6 -37.88 -12.69 -1.21
CA GLY A 6 -36.53 -12.81 -0.70
C GLY A 6 -36.23 -11.64 0.23
N ASP A 7 -35.74 -11.96 1.42
CA ASP A 7 -35.19 -11.02 2.39
C ASP A 7 -33.81 -10.56 1.87
N GLU A 8 -33.74 -9.35 1.32
CA GLU A 8 -32.49 -8.71 0.95
C GLU A 8 -31.77 -8.27 2.23
N GLY A 9 -30.98 -9.19 2.80
CA GLY A 9 -30.08 -8.90 3.91
C GLY A 9 -29.04 -7.86 3.48
N GLU A 10 -29.16 -6.66 3.99
CA GLU A 10 -28.17 -5.59 3.88
C GLU A 10 -26.90 -6.03 4.65
N GLU A 11 -25.89 -6.54 3.93
CA GLU A 11 -24.55 -6.76 4.50
C GLU A 11 -23.94 -5.41 4.89
N LYS A 12 -24.06 -5.05 6.17
CA LYS A 12 -23.29 -3.95 6.75
C LYS A 12 -21.82 -4.34 6.75
N GLY A 13 -21.06 -3.83 5.78
CA GLY A 13 -19.61 -3.86 5.79
C GLY A 13 -19.09 -3.30 7.12
N GLU A 14 -18.22 -4.04 7.80
CA GLU A 14 -17.55 -3.56 9.00
C GLU A 14 -16.80 -2.26 8.69
N GLU A 15 -17.24 -1.15 9.28
CA GLU A 15 -16.46 0.08 9.30
C GLU A 15 -15.18 -0.17 10.10
N GLY A 16 -14.09 -0.49 9.39
CA GLY A 16 -12.78 -0.65 9.97
C GLY A 16 -12.41 0.58 10.82
N LYS A 17 -11.98 0.36 12.06
CA LYS A 17 -11.57 1.42 12.98
C LYS A 17 -10.59 2.36 12.29
N LYS A 18 -10.98 3.61 12.07
CA LYS A 18 -10.06 4.67 11.61
C LYS A 18 -8.91 4.78 12.61
N GLY A 19 -7.68 4.71 12.10
CA GLY A 19 -6.48 4.92 12.90
C GLY A 19 -6.44 6.31 13.55
N PRO A 20 -5.44 6.60 14.41
CA PRO A 20 -5.38 7.81 15.24
C PRO A 20 -5.34 9.14 14.47
N GLY A 21 -5.35 9.11 13.13
CA GLY A 21 -5.47 10.29 12.25
C GLY A 21 -4.25 11.20 12.24
N LYS A 22 -3.23 10.89 13.04
CA LYS A 22 -1.98 11.64 13.13
C LYS A 22 -0.91 10.87 12.37
N TRP A 23 -0.55 11.38 11.20
CA TRP A 23 0.50 10.84 10.36
C TRP A 23 1.71 11.77 10.41
N GLN A 24 2.90 11.18 10.48
CA GLN A 24 4.18 11.88 10.36
C GLN A 24 4.92 11.33 9.14
N ILE A 25 5.57 12.23 8.40
CA ILE A 25 6.45 11.83 7.31
C ILE A 25 7.75 11.33 7.95
N LEU A 26 8.07 10.06 7.72
CA LEU A 26 9.30 9.46 8.24
C LEU A 26 10.49 9.70 7.31
N ALA A 27 10.26 9.61 6.00
CA ALA A 27 11.30 9.77 4.99
C ALA A 27 10.71 10.31 3.68
N THR A 28 11.57 10.96 2.88
CA THR A 28 11.27 11.42 1.53
C THR A 28 12.46 11.12 0.63
N ALA A 29 12.21 10.54 -0.55
CA ALA A 29 13.22 10.33 -1.56
C ALA A 29 12.77 11.04 -2.85
N GLU A 30 13.58 11.99 -3.30
CA GLU A 30 13.35 12.66 -4.58
C GLU A 30 13.94 11.85 -5.73
N MET A 31 13.37 11.99 -6.93
CA MET A 31 13.90 11.37 -8.16
C MET A 31 14.04 9.85 -8.07
N GLY A 32 13.13 9.16 -7.37
CA GLY A 32 13.20 7.70 -7.16
C GLY A 32 13.27 6.88 -8.46
N HIS A 33 12.63 7.36 -9.53
CA HIS A 33 12.75 6.81 -10.89
C HIS A 33 13.32 7.86 -11.86
N GLY A 34 14.25 8.71 -11.39
CA GLY A 34 14.76 9.82 -12.17
C GLY A 34 13.64 10.82 -12.51
N PRO A 35 13.56 11.33 -13.76
CA PRO A 35 12.49 12.23 -14.19
C PRO A 35 11.16 11.52 -14.49
N TYR A 36 11.10 10.18 -14.38
CA TYR A 36 9.95 9.37 -14.74
C TYR A 36 9.01 9.14 -13.55
N GLU A 37 7.73 8.88 -13.83
CA GLU A 37 6.71 8.67 -12.81
C GLU A 37 6.87 7.31 -12.11
N ILE A 38 6.52 7.27 -10.83
CA ILE A 38 6.34 6.05 -10.05
C ILE A 38 4.90 5.59 -10.23
N ASN A 39 4.71 4.37 -10.72
CA ASN A 39 3.39 3.82 -11.03
C ASN A 39 2.83 2.93 -9.91
N HIS A 40 3.71 2.29 -9.15
CA HIS A 40 3.34 1.36 -8.09
C HIS A 40 4.33 1.42 -6.92
N VAL A 41 3.80 1.30 -5.70
CA VAL A 41 4.54 1.28 -4.44
C VAL A 41 3.97 0.20 -3.55
N THR A 42 4.81 -0.67 -3.00
CA THR A 42 4.41 -1.69 -2.03
C THR A 42 5.42 -1.84 -0.91
N TRP A 43 4.94 -2.23 0.26
CA TRP A 43 5.80 -2.78 1.31
C TRP A 43 6.21 -4.21 0.95
N CYS A 44 7.39 -4.61 1.39
CA CYS A 44 7.97 -5.92 1.16
C CYS A 44 8.80 -6.34 2.38
N GLN A 45 8.67 -7.60 2.79
CA GLN A 45 9.58 -8.18 3.78
C GLN A 45 11.01 -8.20 3.20
N ARG A 46 12.02 -7.96 4.06
CA ARG A 46 13.42 -8.02 3.64
C ARG A 46 13.92 -9.45 3.45
N PHE A 47 14.77 -9.64 2.44
CA PHE A 47 15.47 -10.89 2.12
C PHE A 47 16.98 -10.70 1.91
N ASP A 48 17.49 -9.50 2.17
CA ASP A 48 18.89 -9.12 2.01
C ASP A 48 19.71 -9.22 3.31
N GLY A 49 19.11 -9.74 4.38
CA GLY A 49 19.74 -9.89 5.70
C GLY A 49 19.54 -8.69 6.63
N GLY A 50 18.89 -7.62 6.18
CA GLY A 50 18.46 -6.51 7.04
C GLY A 50 17.22 -6.84 7.87
N GLU A 51 16.96 -6.04 8.91
CA GLU A 51 15.75 -6.14 9.73
C GLU A 51 14.59 -5.31 9.16
N GLY A 52 13.36 -5.71 9.48
CA GLY A 52 12.15 -4.95 9.14
C GLY A 52 11.63 -5.15 7.72
N GLU A 53 11.02 -4.10 7.17
CA GLU A 53 10.42 -4.05 5.84
C GLU A 53 11.19 -3.08 4.93
N MET A 54 10.98 -3.24 3.63
CA MET A 54 11.48 -2.33 2.61
C MET A 54 10.34 -1.89 1.70
N VAL A 55 10.55 -0.80 0.98
CA VAL A 55 9.62 -0.32 -0.04
C VAL A 55 10.10 -0.79 -1.41
N VAL A 56 9.21 -1.33 -2.23
CA VAL A 56 9.51 -1.68 -3.62
C VAL A 56 8.66 -0.82 -4.54
N THR A 57 9.30 -0.23 -5.55
CA THR A 57 8.65 0.67 -6.53
C THR A 57 8.91 0.21 -7.96
N SER A 58 7.97 0.52 -8.85
CA SER A 58 8.16 0.45 -10.30
C SER A 58 7.75 1.76 -10.96
N GLY A 59 8.35 2.07 -12.11
CA GLY A 59 8.10 3.33 -12.83
C GLY A 59 8.30 3.21 -14.34
N ASP A 60 8.01 4.30 -15.05
CA ASP A 60 8.06 4.36 -16.52
C ASP A 60 9.47 4.24 -17.10
N ASP A 61 10.50 4.37 -16.26
CA ASP A 61 11.88 4.08 -16.63
C ASP A 61 12.16 2.60 -16.88
N GLY A 62 11.15 1.73 -16.68
CA GLY A 62 11.23 0.29 -16.88
C GLY A 62 11.97 -0.44 -15.77
N ALA A 63 12.29 0.23 -14.66
CA ALA A 63 13.01 -0.34 -13.54
C ALA A 63 12.07 -0.72 -12.38
N VAL A 64 12.54 -1.69 -11.59
CA VAL A 64 12.03 -1.97 -10.24
C VAL A 64 13.15 -1.65 -9.26
N ARG A 65 12.84 -0.90 -8.20
CA ARG A 65 13.80 -0.53 -7.16
C ARG A 65 13.31 -0.96 -5.79
N ALA A 66 14.26 -1.32 -4.94
CA ALA A 66 14.02 -1.73 -3.57
C ALA A 66 14.74 -0.74 -2.64
N TRP A 67 14.01 -0.19 -1.68
CA TRP A 67 14.42 0.94 -0.86
C TRP A 67 14.40 0.58 0.62
N GLU A 68 15.52 0.79 1.28
CA GLU A 68 15.58 0.80 2.73
C GLU A 68 15.05 2.12 3.28
N LEU A 69 14.27 2.04 4.37
CA LEU A 69 13.94 3.22 5.17
C LEU A 69 15.10 3.49 6.11
N THR A 70 15.80 4.57 5.85
CA THR A 70 16.80 5.12 6.77
C THR A 70 16.13 6.24 7.56
N GLU A 71 16.37 6.28 8.88
CA GLU A 71 15.95 7.39 9.76
C GLU A 71 16.72 8.68 9.49
#